data_AF-A0A7X9AZP8-F1
#
_entry.id   AF-A0A7X9AZP8-F1
#
_cell.length_a   1.000
_cell.length_b   1.000
_cell.length_c   1.000
_cell.angle_alpha   90.00
_cell.angle_beta   90.00
_cell.angle_gamma   90.00
#
_symmetry.space_group_name_H-M   'P 1'
#
loop_
_entity.id
_entity.type
_entity.pdbx_description
1 polymer ?
#
loop_
_entity_poly.entity_id
_entity_poly.type
_entity_poly.pdbx_seq_one_letter_code
_entity_poly.pdbx_strand_id
1 'polypeptide(L)'
;MHNQLNPEMPPAFDPELVLAEYMRRKTIESMAGPLLSLIVHVLLVGCIIIFYDPEPPAVQSSIELEMKELEVKELDQKELEKLEELEELAQEAVPTVERPMIVTDSATDAIGDVAAAVGDFSDQIASTDDSMNFSDVLDIRANDSPLQLSALYGGRTDAGRASSIRKFGGSVATERAVVKALEWLKSTQNADGSWAPGSQPAMTGLCLLAYLAHGETPTSEEYGATVQRAMQYLVRHVERLPNTVDSKQRVEPYTNGIVAYALSEAYGLTKLPNLKPAMEKSLGLLIEGQQKNGGYDYGYARAQRWDLSVAGWQFQAMKAGYVAGANVKGLEKGIELGISFIKDVAYNKDNARRPMGYSSPGGGSWGMQGVGALCLQLFGEGNAREVRHVSKVIADEHVPAIVWTDPKLLIAGAHSNPLYHWYYETQVMFHAGQNSWKKWNEKMSNLLISNQKHDGYWECPPGLRPDPATGKVGNPGVYDRWYSTALSCLTLQVYYRYLPTYKMPKAIAKEEKTVLDRLDEELGLSL
;
A
#
# COMPACT_ATOMS: atom_id res chain seq x y z
N MET A 1 75.00 55.78 76.69
CA MET A 1 74.98 54.89 75.50
C MET A 1 73.54 54.78 75.04
N HIS A 2 73.19 55.52 73.98
CA HIS A 2 71.86 55.49 73.36
C HIS A 2 71.82 54.37 72.31
N ASN A 3 70.90 53.43 72.44
CA ASN A 3 70.52 52.48 71.39
C ASN A 3 69.28 53.03 70.68
N GLN A 4 69.43 53.46 69.43
CA GLN A 4 68.33 53.79 68.53
C GLN A 4 67.92 52.51 67.78
N LEU A 5 66.68 52.07 68.01
CA LEU A 5 66.01 51.06 67.18
C LEU A 5 65.52 51.74 65.91
N ASN A 6 65.98 51.24 64.76
CA ASN A 6 65.55 51.69 63.43
C ASN A 6 64.28 50.89 63.04
N PRO A 7 63.20 51.52 62.54
CA PRO A 7 62.00 50.81 62.12
C PRO A 7 62.20 50.21 60.71
N GLU A 8 61.95 48.90 60.55
CA GLU A 8 61.88 48.26 59.25
C GLU A 8 60.65 48.76 58.47
N MET A 9 60.86 49.22 57.23
CA MET A 9 59.79 49.62 56.32
C MET A 9 59.00 48.39 55.83
N PRO A 10 57.67 48.49 55.67
CA PRO A 10 56.87 47.41 55.10
C PRO A 10 57.25 47.19 53.62
N PRO A 11 57.12 45.95 53.11
CA PRO A 11 57.48 45.62 51.73
C PRO A 11 56.64 46.44 50.74
N ALA A 12 57.30 46.95 49.70
CA ALA A 12 56.66 47.75 48.65
C ALA A 12 55.52 46.97 47.99
N PHE A 13 54.34 47.59 47.92
CA PHE A 13 53.18 47.04 47.22
C PHE A 13 53.50 46.98 45.72
N ASP A 14 53.67 45.77 45.19
CA ASP A 14 53.90 45.52 43.77
C ASP A 14 52.57 45.13 43.09
N PRO A 15 51.92 46.06 42.37
CA PRO A 15 50.64 45.81 41.71
C PRO A 15 50.72 44.77 40.58
N GLU A 16 51.91 44.55 39.98
CA GLU A 16 52.07 43.55 38.92
C GLU A 16 52.04 42.12 39.48
N LEU A 17 52.67 41.89 40.64
CA LEU A 17 52.62 40.61 41.34
C LEU A 17 51.20 40.25 41.80
N VAL A 18 50.46 41.23 42.32
CA VAL A 18 49.06 41.02 42.75
C VAL A 18 48.15 40.70 41.56
N LEU A 19 48.34 41.38 40.43
CA LEU A 19 47.58 41.12 39.21
C LEU A 19 47.92 39.75 38.61
N ALA A 20 49.20 39.36 38.61
CA ALA A 20 49.63 38.05 38.13
C ALA A 20 49.02 36.91 38.97
N GLU A 21 48.98 37.07 40.30
CA GLU A 21 48.37 36.07 41.18
C GLU A 21 46.84 36.01 41.04
N TYR A 22 46.19 37.16 40.85
CA TYR A 22 44.75 37.23 40.56
C TYR A 22 44.40 36.52 39.24
N MET A 23 45.17 36.80 38.18
CA MET A 23 44.97 36.16 36.87
C MET A 23 45.19 34.65 36.96
N ARG A 24 46.24 34.20 37.68
CA ARG A 24 46.49 32.77 37.90
C ARG A 24 45.34 32.08 38.63
N ARG A 25 44.78 32.69 39.69
CA ARG A 25 43.62 32.14 40.41
C ARG A 25 42.39 32.07 39.52
N LYS A 26 42.11 33.13 38.76
CA LYS A 26 40.99 33.19 37.82
C LYS A 26 41.12 32.15 36.69
N THR A 27 42.33 31.93 36.18
CA THR A 27 42.59 30.87 35.20
C THR A 27 42.30 29.49 35.78
N ILE A 28 42.77 29.21 37.01
CA ILE A 28 42.51 27.93 37.69
C ILE A 28 41.01 27.72 37.93
N GLU A 29 40.29 28.74 38.41
CA GLU A 29 38.83 28.68 38.61
C GLU A 29 38.07 28.46 37.29
N SER A 30 38.50 29.10 36.20
CA SER A 30 37.89 28.92 34.88
C SER A 30 38.16 27.56 34.24
N MET A 31 39.27 26.90 34.62
CA MET A 31 39.64 25.58 34.10
C MET A 31 39.07 24.42 34.92
N ALA A 32 38.63 24.66 36.16
CA ALA A 32 38.07 23.64 37.03
C ALA A 32 36.79 23.00 36.46
N GLY A 33 35.88 23.79 35.89
CA GLY A 33 34.64 23.30 35.26
C GLY A 33 34.89 22.39 34.06
N PRO A 34 35.68 22.82 33.05
CA PRO A 34 36.06 21.99 31.90
C PRO A 34 36.79 20.70 32.28
N LEU A 35 37.71 20.74 33.26
CA LEU A 35 38.41 19.55 33.75
C LEU A 35 37.47 18.55 34.43
N LEU A 36 36.55 19.04 35.27
CA LEU A 36 35.55 18.19 35.91
C LEU A 36 34.62 17.56 34.87
N SER A 37 34.18 18.32 33.87
CA SER A 37 33.36 17.83 32.76
C SER A 37 34.08 16.74 31.97
N LEU A 38 35.36 16.92 31.65
CA LEU A 38 36.17 15.92 30.96
C LEU A 38 36.27 14.62 31.77
N ILE A 39 36.53 14.71 33.08
CA ILE A 39 36.62 13.54 33.96
C ILE A 39 35.27 12.79 33.99
N VAL A 40 34.14 13.49 34.08
CA VAL A 40 32.81 12.88 34.05
C VAL A 40 32.55 12.17 32.72
N HIS A 41 32.91 12.77 31.58
CA HIS A 41 32.74 12.13 30.27
C HIS A 41 33.64 10.90 30.10
N VAL A 42 34.89 10.96 30.57
CA VAL A 42 35.81 9.82 30.54
C VAL A 42 35.29 8.66 31.39
N LEU A 43 34.76 8.95 32.59
CA LEU A 43 34.14 7.94 33.44
C LEU A 43 32.87 7.36 32.81
N LEU A 44 32.05 8.18 32.16
CA LEU A 44 30.82 7.74 31.51
C LEU A 44 31.11 6.84 30.30
N VAL A 45 32.10 7.20 29.47
CA VAL A 45 32.59 6.34 28.38
C VAL A 45 33.22 5.07 28.92
N GLY A 46 33.99 5.15 30.01
CA GLY A 46 34.54 3.98 30.70
C GLY A 46 33.45 3.02 31.20
N CYS A 47 32.38 3.54 31.80
CA CYS A 47 31.21 2.75 32.19
C CYS A 47 30.55 2.11 30.97
N ILE A 48 30.38 2.83 29.87
CA ILE A 48 29.84 2.27 28.64
C ILE A 48 30.73 1.11 28.16
N ILE A 49 32.06 1.26 28.14
CA ILE A 49 32.97 0.20 27.70
C ILE A 49 32.91 -1.03 28.63
N ILE A 50 32.80 -0.84 29.94
CA ILE A 50 32.76 -1.94 30.91
C ILE A 50 31.41 -2.69 30.89
N PHE A 51 30.31 -1.98 30.63
CA PHE A 51 28.95 -2.55 30.61
C PHE A 51 28.42 -2.79 29.19
N TYR A 52 29.23 -2.58 28.16
CA TYR A 52 28.91 -2.95 26.78
C TYR A 52 29.23 -4.43 26.60
N ASP A 53 28.18 -5.24 26.56
CA ASP A 53 28.25 -6.65 26.21
C ASP A 53 27.89 -6.76 24.71
N PRO A 54 28.87 -6.85 23.79
CA PRO A 54 28.59 -7.01 22.39
C PRO A 54 28.00 -8.40 22.15
N GLU A 55 26.76 -8.47 21.66
CA GLU A 55 26.25 -9.71 21.05
C GLU A 55 27.28 -10.18 20.01
N PRO A 56 27.69 -11.46 20.05
CA PRO A 56 28.69 -11.95 19.12
C PRO A 56 28.18 -11.76 17.69
N PRO A 57 28.98 -11.21 16.77
CA PRO A 57 28.57 -11.11 15.38
C PRO A 57 28.25 -12.52 14.88
N ALA A 58 27.05 -12.68 14.32
CA ALA A 58 26.66 -13.92 13.68
C ALA A 58 27.79 -14.34 12.71
N VAL A 59 28.28 -15.56 12.89
CA VAL A 59 29.30 -16.18 12.03
C VAL A 59 28.80 -16.08 10.59
N GLN A 60 29.32 -15.14 9.82
CA GLN A 60 29.22 -15.19 8.37
C GLN A 60 29.99 -16.43 7.94
N SER A 61 29.25 -17.45 7.52
CA SER A 61 29.82 -18.53 6.73
C SER A 61 30.51 -17.91 5.52
N SER A 62 31.83 -18.05 5.47
CA SER A 62 32.60 -17.77 4.27
C SER A 62 32.11 -18.71 3.18
N ILE A 63 31.29 -18.20 2.27
CA ILE A 63 30.98 -18.87 1.01
C ILE A 63 32.25 -18.78 0.17
N GLU A 64 33.00 -19.88 0.08
CA GLU A 64 34.01 -20.06 -0.96
C GLU A 64 33.29 -20.05 -2.30
N LEU A 65 33.46 -18.96 -3.05
CA LEU A 65 32.99 -18.83 -4.42
C LEU A 65 33.97 -19.59 -5.32
N GLU A 66 33.66 -20.86 -5.58
CA GLU A 66 34.31 -21.61 -6.65
C GLU A 66 33.77 -21.10 -7.99
N MET A 67 34.45 -20.10 -8.57
CA MET A 67 34.17 -19.65 -9.93
C MET A 67 34.62 -20.72 -10.91
N LYS A 68 33.66 -21.47 -11.46
CA LYS A 68 33.89 -22.33 -12.62
C LYS A 68 33.46 -21.56 -13.87
N GLU A 69 34.44 -21.06 -14.63
CA GLU A 69 34.17 -20.55 -15.98
C GLU A 69 33.57 -21.70 -16.81
N LEU A 70 32.31 -21.51 -17.22
CA LEU A 70 31.67 -22.36 -18.20
C LEU A 70 32.12 -21.88 -19.59
N GLU A 71 32.84 -22.74 -20.31
CA GLU A 71 33.15 -22.51 -21.72
C GLU A 71 31.85 -22.35 -22.51
N VAL A 72 31.69 -21.16 -23.09
CA VAL A 72 30.59 -20.81 -23.99
C VAL A 72 30.75 -21.64 -25.25
N LYS A 73 29.77 -22.52 -25.51
CA LYS A 73 29.67 -23.27 -26.75
C LYS A 73 28.92 -22.40 -27.76
N GLU A 74 29.62 -21.94 -28.81
CA GLU A 74 29.00 -21.16 -29.88
C GLU A 74 27.88 -21.97 -30.58
N LEU A 75 26.77 -21.30 -30.89
CA LEU A 75 25.58 -21.90 -31.51
C LEU A 75 25.85 -22.36 -32.94
N ASP A 76 25.16 -23.44 -33.33
CA ASP A 76 25.25 -24.06 -34.65
C ASP A 76 24.72 -23.12 -35.74
N GLN A 77 25.59 -22.81 -36.71
CA GLN A 77 25.36 -21.86 -37.80
C GLN A 77 24.12 -22.21 -38.65
N LYS A 78 23.70 -23.48 -38.66
CA LYS A 78 22.48 -23.95 -39.33
C LYS A 78 21.18 -23.47 -38.69
N GLU A 79 21.18 -23.13 -37.40
CA GLU A 79 19.98 -22.62 -36.72
C GLU A 79 19.77 -21.13 -36.99
N LEU A 80 20.87 -20.35 -37.18
CA LEU A 80 20.79 -18.95 -37.58
C LEU A 80 20.21 -18.78 -38.99
N GLU A 81 20.69 -19.56 -39.96
CA GLU A 81 20.19 -19.48 -41.35
C GLU A 81 18.67 -19.78 -41.42
N LYS A 82 18.19 -20.67 -40.55
CA LYS A 82 16.78 -21.05 -40.48
C LYS A 82 15.89 -19.97 -39.86
N LEU A 83 16.47 -19.12 -39.01
CA LEU A 83 15.77 -17.98 -38.39
C LEU A 83 15.69 -16.80 -39.36
N GLU A 84 16.75 -16.54 -40.13
CA GLU A 84 16.73 -15.52 -41.19
C GLU A 84 15.68 -15.87 -42.26
N GLU A 85 15.57 -17.13 -42.65
CA GLU A 85 14.57 -17.59 -43.64
C GLU A 85 13.12 -17.42 -43.15
N LEU A 86 12.88 -17.50 -41.83
CA LEU A 86 11.57 -17.27 -41.21
C LEU A 86 11.24 -15.78 -41.07
N GLU A 87 12.25 -14.91 -40.96
CA GLU A 87 12.08 -13.46 -40.88
C GLU A 87 11.71 -12.84 -42.23
N GLU A 88 12.32 -13.31 -43.32
CA GLU A 88 11.92 -12.89 -44.68
C GLU A 88 10.47 -13.27 -45.01
N LEU A 89 10.05 -14.48 -44.61
CA LEU A 89 8.67 -14.96 -44.76
C LEU A 89 7.65 -14.11 -43.99
N ALA A 90 8.04 -13.55 -42.84
CA ALA A 90 7.17 -12.69 -42.05
C ALA A 90 7.03 -11.28 -42.65
N GLN A 91 8.06 -10.76 -43.34
CA GLN A 91 8.03 -9.45 -43.98
C GLN A 91 7.18 -9.46 -45.27
N GLU A 92 7.14 -10.56 -46.01
CA GLU A 92 6.29 -10.72 -47.21
C GLU A 92 4.78 -10.76 -46.88
N ALA A 93 4.40 -11.11 -45.65
CA ALA A 93 3.00 -11.35 -45.25
C ALA A 93 2.21 -10.09 -44.86
N VAL A 94 2.80 -8.88 -44.93
CA VAL A 94 2.15 -7.62 -44.52
C VAL A 94 1.80 -6.76 -45.74
N PRO A 95 0.52 -6.57 -46.11
CA PRO A 95 0.15 -5.68 -47.19
C PRO A 95 0.36 -4.21 -46.80
N THR A 96 1.01 -3.44 -47.68
CA THR A 96 1.18 -1.99 -47.54
C THR A 96 -0.15 -1.28 -47.82
N VAL A 97 -0.71 -0.62 -46.80
CA VAL A 97 -1.89 0.25 -46.93
C VAL A 97 -1.42 1.71 -46.99
N GLU A 98 -1.57 2.36 -48.14
CA GLU A 98 -1.33 3.80 -48.28
C GLU A 98 -2.38 4.61 -47.51
N ARG A 99 -1.92 5.46 -46.59
CA ARG A 99 -2.76 6.43 -45.87
C ARG A 99 -2.74 7.79 -46.60
N PRO A 100 -3.88 8.50 -46.70
CA PRO A 100 -3.92 9.82 -47.33
C PRO A 100 -3.19 10.88 -46.48
N MET A 101 -2.39 11.72 -47.13
CA MET A 101 -1.61 12.78 -46.49
C MET A 101 -2.51 13.90 -45.95
N ILE A 102 -2.36 14.22 -44.67
CA ILE A 102 -2.69 15.52 -44.10
C ILE A 102 -1.35 16.22 -43.82
N VAL A 103 -1.09 17.28 -44.57
CA VAL A 103 0.06 18.17 -44.39
C VAL A 103 -0.31 19.21 -43.35
N THR A 104 0.36 19.20 -42.21
CA THR A 104 0.60 20.40 -41.39
C THR A 104 1.97 20.27 -40.73
N ASP A 105 2.84 21.21 -41.08
CA ASP A 105 4.24 21.30 -40.73
C ASP A 105 4.53 21.47 -39.23
N SER A 106 5.67 20.89 -38.84
CA SER A 106 6.60 21.25 -37.75
C SER A 106 6.60 20.42 -36.46
N ALA A 107 7.77 19.81 -36.25
CA ALA A 107 8.36 19.19 -35.05
C ALA A 107 8.05 17.70 -34.79
N THR A 108 8.70 16.83 -35.57
CA THR A 108 8.97 15.42 -35.23
C THR A 108 10.48 15.21 -35.10
N ASP A 109 10.97 15.03 -33.89
CA ASP A 109 12.25 14.38 -33.56
C ASP A 109 12.18 13.91 -32.10
N ALA A 110 11.41 12.83 -31.83
CA ALA A 110 11.45 12.07 -30.57
C ALA A 110 10.67 10.73 -30.59
N ILE A 111 10.46 10.10 -31.75
CA ILE A 111 9.70 8.82 -31.84
C ILE A 111 10.62 7.63 -32.20
N GLY A 112 11.94 7.85 -32.30
CA GLY A 112 12.91 6.81 -32.67
C GLY A 112 13.36 5.89 -31.52
N ASP A 113 13.34 6.34 -30.26
CA ASP A 113 14.12 5.67 -29.20
C ASP A 113 13.35 4.69 -28.30
N VAL A 114 12.04 4.52 -28.49
CA VAL A 114 11.26 3.59 -27.63
C VAL A 114 11.17 2.18 -28.23
N ALA A 115 11.47 2.01 -29.53
CA ALA A 115 11.40 0.71 -30.20
C ALA A 115 12.66 -0.16 -30.03
N ALA A 116 13.82 0.44 -29.72
CA ALA A 116 15.10 -0.26 -29.66
C ALA A 116 15.36 -1.02 -28.34
N ALA A 117 14.60 -0.75 -27.27
CA ALA A 117 14.83 -1.37 -25.95
C ALA A 117 13.94 -2.58 -25.63
N VAL A 118 13.14 -3.07 -26.60
CA VAL A 118 12.18 -4.18 -26.40
C VAL A 118 12.63 -5.47 -27.12
N GLY A 119 13.72 -5.42 -27.88
CA GLY A 119 14.17 -6.56 -28.70
C GLY A 119 15.01 -7.63 -27.99
N ASP A 120 15.55 -7.36 -26.79
CA ASP A 120 16.64 -8.19 -26.23
C ASP A 120 16.28 -8.94 -24.93
N PHE A 121 15.06 -9.51 -24.84
CA PHE A 121 14.72 -10.37 -23.69
C PHE A 121 13.65 -11.43 -24.01
N SER A 122 13.71 -12.04 -25.20
CA SER A 122 12.68 -12.99 -25.65
C SER A 122 13.07 -14.47 -25.68
N ASP A 123 14.30 -14.87 -25.38
CA ASP A 123 14.64 -16.30 -25.38
C ASP A 123 15.33 -16.77 -24.10
N GLN A 124 14.70 -17.77 -23.47
CA GLN A 124 14.94 -18.43 -22.17
C GLN A 124 14.04 -17.87 -21.06
N ILE A 125 12.91 -18.50 -20.74
CA ILE A 125 12.83 -19.84 -20.13
C ILE A 125 11.71 -20.67 -20.78
N ALA A 126 12.10 -21.77 -21.41
CA ALA A 126 11.22 -22.90 -21.69
C ALA A 126 11.39 -23.97 -20.60
N SER A 127 10.25 -24.42 -20.08
CA SER A 127 9.96 -25.73 -19.47
C SER A 127 10.96 -26.29 -18.43
N THR A 128 10.60 -26.14 -17.16
CA THR A 128 10.74 -27.23 -16.17
C THR A 128 9.55 -27.24 -15.21
N ASP A 129 8.84 -28.37 -15.28
CA ASP A 129 7.95 -29.00 -14.30
C ASP A 129 6.72 -28.28 -13.70
N ASP A 130 5.58 -28.85 -14.08
CA ASP A 130 4.23 -28.63 -13.58
C ASP A 130 4.07 -29.15 -12.15
N SER A 131 4.47 -28.37 -11.15
CA SER A 131 3.82 -28.37 -9.82
C SER A 131 4.37 -27.24 -8.95
N MET A 132 3.88 -26.01 -9.11
CA MET A 132 4.16 -24.96 -8.13
C MET A 132 3.34 -25.21 -6.87
N ASN A 133 3.98 -25.79 -5.85
CA ASN A 133 3.42 -25.94 -4.52
C ASN A 133 3.25 -24.55 -3.87
N PHE A 134 2.01 -24.10 -3.76
CA PHE A 134 1.59 -22.78 -3.27
C PHE A 134 1.84 -22.57 -1.74
N SER A 135 2.57 -23.48 -1.08
CA SER A 135 2.80 -23.47 0.37
C SER A 135 3.96 -22.56 0.82
N ASP A 136 4.96 -22.33 -0.02
CA ASP A 136 6.27 -21.82 0.45
C ASP A 136 6.46 -20.30 0.25
N VAL A 137 5.39 -19.57 -0.09
CA VAL A 137 5.39 -18.13 -0.44
C VAL A 137 5.02 -17.23 0.76
N LEU A 138 5.08 -17.74 2.00
CA LEU A 138 4.20 -17.24 3.09
C LEU A 138 4.90 -16.79 4.38
N ASP A 139 6.23 -16.62 4.39
CA ASP A 139 7.00 -16.44 5.63
C ASP A 139 7.66 -15.06 5.75
N ILE A 140 6.87 -14.00 5.98
CA ILE A 140 7.41 -12.69 6.37
C ILE A 140 6.54 -12.07 7.47
N ARG A 141 7.08 -12.06 8.71
CA ARG A 141 6.67 -11.15 9.78
C ARG A 141 6.94 -9.71 9.34
N ALA A 142 6.15 -8.75 9.83
CA ALA A 142 6.50 -7.33 9.75
C ALA A 142 7.84 -7.08 10.49
N ASN A 143 8.96 -7.31 9.82
CA ASN A 143 10.28 -6.93 10.27
C ASN A 143 10.66 -5.64 9.52
N ASP A 144 11.27 -4.70 10.24
CA ASP A 144 11.69 -3.38 9.78
C ASP A 144 12.79 -3.40 8.69
N SER A 145 13.07 -4.55 8.06
CA SER A 145 14.09 -4.69 7.02
C SER A 145 13.61 -4.07 5.70
N PRO A 146 14.28 -3.01 5.19
CA PRO A 146 13.91 -2.34 3.95
C PRO A 146 13.87 -3.27 2.73
N LEU A 147 14.66 -4.35 2.73
CA LEU A 147 14.75 -5.33 1.64
C LEU A 147 13.45 -6.13 1.45
N GLN A 148 12.79 -6.53 2.54
CA GLN A 148 11.54 -7.31 2.46
C GLN A 148 10.33 -6.42 2.11
N LEU A 149 10.32 -5.17 2.60
CA LEU A 149 9.33 -4.16 2.20
C LEU A 149 9.45 -3.80 0.72
N SER A 150 10.68 -3.66 0.20
CA SER A 150 10.93 -3.43 -1.23
C SER A 150 10.35 -4.53 -2.11
N ALA A 151 10.47 -5.80 -1.69
CA ALA A 151 9.87 -6.94 -2.41
C ALA A 151 8.33 -6.89 -2.46
N LEU A 152 7.67 -6.40 -1.40
CA LEU A 152 6.19 -6.28 -1.37
C LEU A 152 5.68 -5.25 -2.38
N TYR A 153 6.44 -4.19 -2.64
CA TYR A 153 6.11 -3.16 -3.61
C TYR A 153 6.80 -3.34 -4.96
N GLY A 154 7.56 -4.41 -5.16
CA GLY A 154 8.39 -4.64 -6.35
C GLY A 154 7.60 -4.61 -7.66
N GLY A 155 6.33 -5.02 -7.63
CA GLY A 155 5.42 -4.95 -8.79
C GLY A 155 5.15 -3.54 -9.28
N ARG A 156 5.37 -2.53 -8.45
CA ARG A 156 5.11 -1.12 -8.75
C ARG A 156 6.33 -0.39 -9.33
N THR A 157 7.49 -1.06 -9.39
CA THR A 157 8.64 -0.59 -10.19
C THR A 157 8.35 -0.73 -11.68
N ASP A 158 9.06 0.00 -12.55
CA ASP A 158 8.82 -0.08 -14.00
C ASP A 158 9.02 -1.51 -14.53
N ALA A 159 10.09 -2.19 -14.11
CA ALA A 159 10.34 -3.58 -14.46
C ALA A 159 9.25 -4.54 -13.90
N GLY A 160 8.85 -4.31 -12.65
CA GLY A 160 7.79 -5.08 -11.99
C GLY A 160 6.43 -4.92 -12.67
N ARG A 161 6.08 -3.69 -13.08
CA ARG A 161 4.83 -3.40 -13.81
C ARG A 161 4.86 -4.07 -15.18
N ALA A 162 5.92 -3.89 -15.95
CA ALA A 162 6.07 -4.51 -17.27
C ALA A 162 5.96 -6.05 -17.21
N SER A 163 6.58 -6.67 -16.19
CA SER A 163 6.45 -8.11 -15.94
C SER A 163 5.00 -8.51 -15.60
N SER A 164 4.36 -7.77 -14.69
CA SER A 164 2.99 -8.05 -14.24
C SER A 164 1.95 -7.87 -15.34
N ILE A 165 2.08 -6.81 -16.16
CA ILE A 165 1.23 -6.56 -17.33
C ILE A 165 1.26 -7.78 -18.25
N ARG A 166 2.45 -8.27 -18.63
CA ARG A 166 2.59 -9.45 -19.49
C ARG A 166 2.01 -10.71 -18.85
N LYS A 167 2.31 -10.95 -17.58
CA LYS A 167 1.92 -12.18 -16.87
C LYS A 167 0.41 -12.29 -16.62
N PHE A 168 -0.24 -11.17 -16.29
CA PHE A 168 -1.63 -11.17 -15.83
C PHE A 168 -2.61 -10.62 -16.88
N GLY A 169 -2.18 -10.46 -18.12
CA GLY A 169 -3.06 -10.08 -19.24
C GLY A 169 -3.43 -8.60 -19.26
N GLY A 170 -2.56 -7.73 -18.72
CA GLY A 170 -2.56 -6.32 -19.10
C GLY A 170 -2.12 -6.16 -20.55
N SER A 171 -2.45 -5.02 -21.15
CA SER A 171 -2.07 -4.67 -22.53
C SER A 171 -1.59 -3.23 -22.61
N VAL A 172 -1.00 -2.85 -23.74
CA VAL A 172 -0.67 -1.44 -24.02
C VAL A 172 -1.93 -0.56 -23.94
N ALA A 173 -3.11 -1.10 -24.29
CA ALA A 173 -4.36 -0.36 -24.19
C ALA A 173 -4.79 -0.11 -22.73
N THR A 174 -4.63 -1.10 -21.84
CA THR A 174 -4.93 -0.90 -20.40
C THR A 174 -3.95 0.09 -19.78
N GLU A 175 -2.67 0.01 -20.13
CA GLU A 175 -1.67 0.93 -19.57
C GLU A 175 -1.89 2.37 -20.06
N ARG A 176 -2.18 2.57 -21.35
CA ARG A 176 -2.57 3.89 -21.86
C ARG A 176 -3.82 4.44 -21.15
N ALA A 177 -4.80 3.58 -20.85
CA ALA A 177 -5.99 4.00 -20.12
C ALA A 177 -5.64 4.45 -18.68
N VAL A 178 -4.74 3.73 -18.00
CA VAL A 178 -4.22 4.11 -16.68
C VAL A 178 -3.49 5.46 -16.75
N VAL A 179 -2.54 5.64 -17.68
CA VAL A 179 -1.79 6.90 -17.82
C VAL A 179 -2.71 8.08 -18.09
N LYS A 180 -3.68 7.95 -19.02
CA LYS A 180 -4.69 8.98 -19.28
C LYS A 180 -5.50 9.33 -18.03
N ALA A 181 -5.82 8.34 -17.19
CA ALA A 181 -6.53 8.58 -15.94
C ALA A 181 -5.68 9.42 -14.97
N LEU A 182 -4.38 9.08 -14.84
CA LEU A 182 -3.45 9.82 -14.00
C LEU A 182 -3.23 11.25 -14.52
N GLU A 183 -3.09 11.45 -15.83
CA GLU A 183 -3.02 12.79 -16.45
C GLU A 183 -4.26 13.62 -16.14
N TRP A 184 -5.46 13.04 -16.29
CA TRP A 184 -6.70 13.71 -15.95
C TRP A 184 -6.77 14.07 -14.46
N LEU A 185 -6.40 13.15 -13.57
CA LEU A 185 -6.31 13.43 -12.14
C LEU A 185 -5.32 14.56 -11.85
N LYS A 186 -4.14 14.57 -12.48
CA LYS A 186 -3.16 15.65 -12.35
C LYS A 186 -3.76 17.00 -12.75
N SER A 187 -4.45 17.04 -13.89
CA SER A 187 -5.07 18.27 -14.43
C SER A 187 -6.22 18.83 -13.59
N THR A 188 -6.85 17.98 -12.75
CA THR A 188 -8.01 18.34 -11.93
C THR A 188 -7.72 18.44 -10.43
N GLN A 189 -6.44 18.34 -10.02
CA GLN A 189 -6.05 18.55 -8.62
C GLN A 189 -6.17 20.02 -8.25
N ASN A 190 -6.76 20.30 -7.08
CA ASN A 190 -6.79 21.64 -6.52
C ASN A 190 -5.38 22.08 -6.06
N ALA A 191 -5.15 23.38 -5.98
CA ALA A 191 -3.86 23.94 -5.56
C ALA A 191 -3.40 23.48 -4.17
N ASP A 192 -4.34 23.16 -3.27
CA ASP A 192 -4.05 22.67 -1.92
C ASP A 192 -3.71 21.17 -1.86
N GLY A 193 -3.78 20.46 -3.00
CA GLY A 193 -3.52 19.02 -3.14
C GLY A 193 -4.77 18.14 -3.10
N SER A 194 -5.95 18.70 -2.85
CA SER A 194 -7.20 17.93 -2.82
C SER A 194 -7.79 17.65 -4.20
N TRP A 195 -8.75 16.74 -4.24
CA TRP A 195 -9.60 16.52 -5.41
C TRP A 195 -11.08 16.63 -5.08
N ALA A 196 -11.86 16.84 -6.14
CA ALA A 196 -13.32 16.97 -6.13
C ALA A 196 -13.85 18.21 -5.38
N PRO A 197 -15.09 18.65 -5.67
CA PRO A 197 -15.75 19.74 -4.95
C PRO A 197 -16.43 19.26 -3.65
N GLY A 198 -16.52 17.94 -3.42
CA GLY A 198 -17.17 17.35 -2.25
C GLY A 198 -16.45 16.09 -1.79
N SER A 199 -16.60 15.74 -0.51
CA SER A 199 -15.92 14.58 0.11
C SER A 199 -14.40 14.58 -0.12
N GLN A 200 -13.79 15.78 -0.11
CA GLN A 200 -12.41 16.00 -0.57
C GLN A 200 -11.36 15.07 0.06
N PRO A 201 -11.35 14.80 1.38
CA PRO A 201 -10.33 13.92 1.95
C PRO A 201 -10.47 12.46 1.48
N ALA A 202 -11.70 11.95 1.35
CA ALA A 202 -11.94 10.63 0.81
C ALA A 202 -11.53 10.54 -0.67
N MET A 203 -11.91 11.52 -1.50
CA MET A 203 -11.54 11.54 -2.92
C MET A 203 -10.04 11.68 -3.10
N THR A 204 -9.39 12.50 -2.27
CA THR A 204 -7.93 12.66 -2.29
C THR A 204 -7.22 11.36 -1.92
N GLY A 205 -7.74 10.62 -0.93
CA GLY A 205 -7.21 9.29 -0.61
C GLY A 205 -7.32 8.30 -1.77
N LEU A 206 -8.47 8.22 -2.45
CA LEU A 206 -8.63 7.35 -3.62
C LEU A 206 -7.74 7.74 -4.80
N CYS A 207 -7.65 9.04 -5.10
CA CYS A 207 -6.80 9.55 -6.18
C CYS A 207 -5.32 9.28 -5.87
N LEU A 208 -4.89 9.51 -4.63
CA LEU A 208 -3.53 9.18 -4.18
C LEU A 208 -3.24 7.68 -4.33
N LEU A 209 -4.17 6.80 -3.95
CA LEU A 209 -4.01 5.35 -4.14
C LEU A 209 -3.80 4.98 -5.61
N ALA A 210 -4.46 5.64 -6.56
CA ALA A 210 -4.26 5.39 -7.99
C ALA A 210 -2.83 5.71 -8.47
N TYR A 211 -2.24 6.79 -7.96
CA TYR A 211 -0.83 7.13 -8.20
C TYR A 211 0.11 6.10 -7.56
N LEU A 212 -0.08 5.82 -6.27
CA LEU A 212 0.77 4.90 -5.52
C LEU A 212 0.72 3.47 -6.06
N ALA A 213 -0.42 3.05 -6.61
CA ALA A 213 -0.59 1.76 -7.24
C ALA A 213 0.21 1.63 -8.55
N HIS A 214 0.30 2.71 -9.33
CA HIS A 214 1.18 2.82 -10.50
C HIS A 214 2.67 2.88 -10.12
N GLY A 215 2.98 3.11 -8.84
CA GLY A 215 4.35 3.27 -8.35
C GLY A 215 4.82 4.72 -8.30
N GLU A 216 3.92 5.68 -8.50
CA GLU A 216 4.25 7.09 -8.44
C GLU A 216 4.48 7.54 -6.99
N THR A 217 5.58 8.27 -6.78
CA THR A 217 5.99 8.79 -5.47
C THR A 217 6.38 10.25 -5.59
N PRO A 218 6.64 10.98 -4.48
CA PRO A 218 7.10 12.36 -4.56
C PRO A 218 8.39 12.58 -5.38
N THR A 219 9.18 11.53 -5.65
CA THR A 219 10.39 11.60 -6.47
C THR A 219 10.15 11.33 -7.95
N SER A 220 8.92 10.96 -8.34
CA SER A 220 8.56 10.79 -9.76
C SER A 220 8.69 12.10 -10.52
N GLU A 221 9.24 12.03 -11.74
CA GLU A 221 9.45 13.20 -12.59
C GLU A 221 8.13 13.89 -12.96
N GLU A 222 7.17 13.13 -13.50
CA GLU A 222 5.92 13.70 -14.04
C GLU A 222 4.86 13.95 -12.97
N TYR A 223 4.72 13.03 -12.01
CA TYR A 223 3.62 13.05 -11.03
C TYR A 223 4.06 13.41 -9.60
N GLY A 224 5.36 13.58 -9.33
CA GLY A 224 5.88 13.70 -7.96
C GLY A 224 5.29 14.87 -7.19
N ALA A 225 5.17 16.05 -7.81
CA ALA A 225 4.56 17.22 -7.18
C ALA A 225 3.06 17.00 -6.85
N THR A 226 2.34 16.27 -7.72
CA THR A 226 0.93 15.93 -7.52
C THR A 226 0.75 14.99 -6.33
N VAL A 227 1.57 13.92 -6.27
CA VAL A 227 1.59 12.96 -5.16
C VAL A 227 1.96 13.64 -3.85
N GLN A 228 3.00 14.48 -3.85
CA GLN A 228 3.45 15.21 -2.66
C GLN A 228 2.36 16.11 -2.07
N ARG A 229 1.68 16.91 -2.91
CA ARG A 229 0.60 17.80 -2.44
C ARG A 229 -0.58 17.01 -1.87
N ALA A 230 -0.94 15.89 -2.49
CA ALA A 230 -1.99 15.00 -1.99
C ALA A 230 -1.68 14.46 -0.60
N MET A 231 -0.45 13.95 -0.41
CA MET A 231 0.02 13.44 0.88
C MET A 231 0.00 14.54 1.95
N GLN A 232 0.48 15.74 1.63
CA GLN A 232 0.46 16.88 2.55
C GLN A 232 -0.97 17.32 2.91
N TYR A 233 -1.90 17.30 1.94
CA TYR A 233 -3.31 17.61 2.20
C TYR A 233 -3.91 16.61 3.20
N LEU A 234 -3.68 15.31 3.00
CA LEU A 234 -4.19 14.28 3.90
C LEU A 234 -3.58 14.36 5.30
N VAL A 235 -2.27 14.62 5.42
CA VAL A 235 -1.63 14.85 6.72
C VAL A 235 -2.31 16.01 7.46
N ARG A 236 -2.49 17.17 6.81
CA ARG A 236 -3.19 18.32 7.39
C ARG A 236 -4.66 18.04 7.73
N HIS A 237 -5.32 17.15 6.99
CA HIS A 237 -6.67 16.73 7.33
C HIS A 237 -6.67 15.94 8.65
N VAL A 238 -5.78 14.95 8.78
CA VAL A 238 -5.68 14.09 9.97
C VAL A 238 -5.23 14.86 11.20
N GLU A 239 -4.34 15.84 11.07
CA GLU A 239 -3.95 16.74 12.16
C GLU A 239 -5.16 17.44 12.79
N ARG A 240 -6.16 17.81 11.98
CA ARG A 240 -7.40 18.47 12.42
C ARG A 240 -8.47 17.52 12.95
N LEU A 241 -8.31 16.20 12.79
CA LEU A 241 -9.22 15.23 13.40
C LEU A 241 -9.04 15.24 14.93
N PRO A 242 -10.08 14.89 15.70
CA PRO A 242 -9.92 14.67 17.12
C PRO A 242 -8.98 13.49 17.40
N ASN A 243 -8.51 13.38 18.64
CA ASN A 243 -7.69 12.25 19.07
C ASN A 243 -8.52 11.01 19.46
N THR A 244 -9.84 11.14 19.54
CA THR A 244 -10.78 10.06 19.87
C THR A 244 -12.05 10.16 19.03
N VAL A 245 -12.67 9.03 18.74
CA VAL A 245 -13.97 8.96 18.05
C VAL A 245 -15.14 9.47 18.90
N ASP A 246 -14.99 9.53 20.23
CA ASP A 246 -16.03 9.97 21.17
C ASP A 246 -16.06 11.51 21.37
N SER A 247 -15.33 12.25 20.52
CA SER A 247 -15.28 13.71 20.59
C SER A 247 -16.54 14.40 20.04
N LYS A 248 -16.74 15.67 20.40
CA LYS A 248 -17.81 16.50 19.79
C LYS A 248 -17.63 16.69 18.28
N GLN A 249 -16.38 16.73 17.82
CA GLN A 249 -16.06 16.76 16.40
C GLN A 249 -16.22 15.35 15.84
N ARG A 250 -17.17 15.18 14.92
CA ARG A 250 -17.43 13.87 14.33
C ARG A 250 -16.30 13.45 13.40
N VAL A 251 -15.88 12.19 13.52
CA VAL A 251 -15.03 11.53 12.54
C VAL A 251 -15.95 10.74 11.60
N GLU A 252 -15.83 10.99 10.30
CA GLU A 252 -16.62 10.26 9.30
C GLU A 252 -15.89 8.95 8.93
N PRO A 253 -16.46 7.76 9.21
CA PRO A 253 -15.75 6.50 9.07
C PRO A 253 -15.28 6.15 7.65
N TYR A 254 -16.07 6.42 6.60
CA TYR A 254 -15.62 6.15 5.23
C TYR A 254 -14.37 6.94 4.90
N THR A 255 -14.43 8.24 5.21
CA THR A 255 -13.34 9.18 4.97
C THR A 255 -12.11 8.77 5.74
N ASN A 256 -12.21 8.50 7.05
CA ASN A 256 -11.05 8.10 7.83
C ASN A 256 -10.46 6.76 7.36
N GLY A 257 -11.29 5.77 7.00
CA GLY A 257 -10.81 4.49 6.46
C GLY A 257 -10.01 4.67 5.17
N ILE A 258 -10.54 5.42 4.21
CA ILE A 258 -9.88 5.70 2.93
C ILE A 258 -8.59 6.52 3.13
N VAL A 259 -8.60 7.53 4.00
CA VAL A 259 -7.44 8.36 4.30
C VAL A 259 -6.35 7.55 5.01
N ALA A 260 -6.71 6.75 6.02
CA ALA A 260 -5.80 5.83 6.70
C ALA A 260 -5.14 4.89 5.69
N TYR A 261 -5.94 4.32 4.79
CA TYR A 261 -5.45 3.41 3.77
C TYR A 261 -4.43 4.07 2.84
N ALA A 262 -4.75 5.26 2.30
CA ALA A 262 -3.86 5.99 1.42
C ALA A 262 -2.55 6.40 2.11
N LEU A 263 -2.62 6.87 3.36
CA LEU A 263 -1.43 7.23 4.14
C LEU A 263 -0.58 6.00 4.48
N SER A 264 -1.21 4.85 4.74
CA SER A 264 -0.50 3.60 4.98
C SER A 264 0.25 3.10 3.75
N GLU A 265 -0.37 3.12 2.57
CA GLU A 265 0.36 2.78 1.33
C GLU A 265 1.46 3.80 1.01
N ALA A 266 1.20 5.10 1.21
CA ALA A 266 2.20 6.14 0.99
C ALA A 266 3.42 5.97 1.91
N TYR A 267 3.20 5.72 3.20
CA TYR A 267 4.29 5.45 4.15
C TYR A 267 5.00 4.13 3.83
N GLY A 268 4.26 3.09 3.48
CA GLY A 268 4.84 1.80 3.10
C GLY A 268 5.80 1.89 1.92
N LEU A 269 5.43 2.67 0.89
CA LEU A 269 6.24 2.89 -0.32
C LEU A 269 7.42 3.84 -0.11
N THR A 270 7.20 4.93 0.63
CA THR A 270 8.16 6.06 0.65
C THR A 270 8.97 6.14 1.93
N LYS A 271 8.48 5.56 3.02
CA LYS A 271 9.03 5.66 4.39
C LYS A 271 9.30 7.10 4.85
N LEU A 272 8.59 8.08 4.29
CA LEU A 272 8.73 9.48 4.68
C LEU A 272 8.26 9.68 6.14
N PRO A 273 9.12 10.19 7.05
CA PRO A 273 8.83 10.22 8.49
C PRO A 273 7.59 11.05 8.87
N ASN A 274 7.27 12.10 8.10
CA ASN A 274 6.12 12.97 8.37
C ASN A 274 4.76 12.28 8.13
N LEU A 275 4.72 11.14 7.43
CA LEU A 275 3.49 10.39 7.20
C LEU A 275 3.13 9.48 8.37
N LYS A 276 4.14 8.95 9.08
CA LYS A 276 3.93 7.94 10.13
C LYS A 276 2.97 8.44 11.24
N PRO A 277 3.13 9.65 11.80
CA PRO A 277 2.20 10.15 12.82
C PRO A 277 0.76 10.29 12.33
N ALA A 278 0.57 10.77 11.09
CA ALA A 278 -0.78 10.91 10.52
C ALA A 278 -1.40 9.54 10.22
N MET A 279 -0.63 8.62 9.64
CA MET A 279 -1.06 7.23 9.42
C MET A 279 -1.49 6.58 10.74
N GLU A 280 -0.65 6.62 11.77
CA GLU A 280 -0.92 5.98 13.06
C GLU A 280 -2.08 6.64 13.81
N LYS A 281 -2.27 7.97 13.70
CA LYS A 281 -3.44 8.65 14.26
C LYS A 281 -4.75 8.18 13.62
N SER A 282 -4.80 8.11 12.30
CA SER A 282 -6.01 7.65 11.59
C SER A 282 -6.30 6.16 11.82
N LEU A 283 -5.26 5.33 11.91
CA LEU A 283 -5.36 3.92 12.34
C LEU A 283 -5.77 3.80 13.82
N GLY A 284 -5.36 4.71 14.70
CA GLY A 284 -5.82 4.73 16.09
C GLY A 284 -7.34 4.94 16.19
N LEU A 285 -7.87 5.90 15.42
CA LEU A 285 -9.31 6.20 15.38
C LEU A 285 -10.14 5.01 14.86
N LEU A 286 -9.66 4.27 13.85
CA LEU A 286 -10.41 3.10 13.36
C LEU A 286 -10.40 1.96 14.39
N ILE A 287 -9.31 1.76 15.14
CA ILE A 287 -9.26 0.71 16.17
C ILE A 287 -10.19 1.07 17.34
N GLU A 288 -10.19 2.33 17.75
CA GLU A 288 -11.08 2.82 18.80
C GLU A 288 -12.57 2.77 18.39
N GLY A 289 -12.86 3.01 17.11
CA GLY A 289 -14.21 2.98 16.55
C GLY A 289 -14.75 1.59 16.22
N GLN A 290 -13.94 0.53 16.34
CA GLN A 290 -14.37 -0.83 16.04
C GLN A 290 -15.37 -1.36 17.09
N GLN A 291 -16.43 -2.01 16.63
CA GLN A 291 -17.43 -2.61 17.50
C GLN A 291 -16.92 -3.91 18.13
N LYS A 292 -17.57 -4.37 19.21
CA LYS A 292 -17.23 -5.64 19.87
C LYS A 292 -17.40 -6.87 18.96
N ASN A 293 -18.32 -6.80 18.00
CA ASN A 293 -18.53 -7.83 17.00
C ASN A 293 -17.50 -7.76 15.84
N GLY A 294 -16.57 -6.79 15.87
CA GLY A 294 -15.54 -6.52 14.86
C GLY A 294 -15.98 -5.64 13.68
N GLY A 295 -17.26 -5.28 13.60
CA GLY A 295 -17.83 -4.42 12.57
C GLY A 295 -17.69 -2.93 12.84
N TYR A 296 -18.29 -2.14 11.96
CA TYR A 296 -18.33 -0.68 12.01
C TYR A 296 -19.72 -0.17 11.64
N ASP A 297 -20.06 1.04 12.08
CA ASP A 297 -21.26 1.76 11.65
C ASP A 297 -20.93 3.25 11.45
N TYR A 298 -21.89 4.00 10.92
CA TYR A 298 -21.77 5.43 10.71
C TYR A 298 -21.39 6.19 12.00
N GLY A 299 -20.51 7.18 11.85
CA GLY A 299 -20.00 7.97 12.97
C GLY A 299 -19.24 7.18 14.03
N TYR A 300 -18.75 5.98 13.70
CA TYR A 300 -18.18 5.03 14.67
C TYR A 300 -19.12 4.67 15.81
N ALA A 301 -20.43 4.65 15.55
CA ALA A 301 -21.42 4.23 16.52
C ALA A 301 -21.17 2.77 16.93
N ARG A 302 -21.00 2.54 18.24
CA ARG A 302 -20.79 1.21 18.82
C ARG A 302 -22.13 0.55 19.23
N ALA A 303 -23.10 0.57 18.33
CA ALA A 303 -24.46 0.08 18.53
C ALA A 303 -24.67 -1.31 17.90
N GLN A 304 -25.93 -1.78 17.84
CA GLN A 304 -26.28 -3.09 17.25
C GLN A 304 -26.15 -3.10 15.71
N ARG A 305 -26.41 -1.97 15.05
CA ARG A 305 -26.25 -1.83 13.61
C ARG A 305 -24.77 -1.90 13.26
N TRP A 306 -24.47 -2.56 12.15
CA TRP A 306 -23.19 -2.55 11.47
C TRP A 306 -23.39 -2.32 9.96
N ASP A 307 -22.31 -1.99 9.28
CA ASP A 307 -22.24 -1.71 7.85
C ASP A 307 -20.94 -2.32 7.28
N LEU A 308 -21.07 -3.40 6.51
CA LEU A 308 -19.91 -4.09 5.91
C LEU A 308 -19.16 -3.19 4.89
N SER A 309 -19.86 -2.28 4.23
CA SER A 309 -19.27 -1.38 3.23
C SER A 309 -18.39 -0.29 3.86
N VAL A 310 -18.75 0.17 5.05
CA VAL A 310 -17.86 0.95 5.92
C VAL A 310 -16.71 0.06 6.36
N ALA A 311 -16.99 -1.08 6.98
CA ALA A 311 -15.97 -1.96 7.55
C ALA A 311 -14.87 -2.35 6.54
N GLY A 312 -15.22 -2.55 5.26
CA GLY A 312 -14.27 -2.89 4.20
C GLY A 312 -13.12 -1.89 3.99
N TRP A 313 -13.37 -0.59 4.14
CA TRP A 313 -12.31 0.42 4.02
C TRP A 313 -11.37 0.38 5.22
N GLN A 314 -11.92 0.12 6.41
CA GLN A 314 -11.21 0.04 7.67
C GLN A 314 -10.32 -1.20 7.67
N PHE A 315 -10.82 -2.32 7.14
CA PHE A 315 -10.05 -3.56 7.00
C PHE A 315 -8.89 -3.42 6.01
N GLN A 316 -9.09 -2.79 4.85
CA GLN A 316 -8.00 -2.46 3.93
C GLN A 316 -6.96 -1.55 4.58
N ALA A 317 -7.39 -0.52 5.31
CA ALA A 317 -6.50 0.37 6.04
C ALA A 317 -5.67 -0.36 7.10
N MET A 318 -6.30 -1.24 7.89
CA MET A 318 -5.59 -2.06 8.88
C MET A 318 -4.53 -2.95 8.24
N LYS A 319 -4.87 -3.63 7.14
CA LYS A 319 -3.90 -4.46 6.41
C LYS A 319 -2.74 -3.61 5.88
N ALA A 320 -3.04 -2.48 5.26
CA ALA A 320 -2.00 -1.59 4.73
C ALA A 320 -1.11 -1.04 5.83
N GLY A 321 -1.69 -0.62 6.97
CA GLY A 321 -0.96 -0.14 8.14
C GLY A 321 -0.05 -1.21 8.74
N TYR A 322 -0.54 -2.43 8.89
CA TYR A 322 0.25 -3.56 9.36
C TYR A 322 1.46 -3.82 8.45
N VAL A 323 1.22 -3.89 7.13
CA VAL A 323 2.29 -4.09 6.13
C VAL A 323 3.30 -2.95 6.14
N ALA A 324 2.83 -1.72 6.36
CA ALA A 324 3.69 -0.54 6.38
C ALA A 324 4.56 -0.43 7.64
N GLY A 325 4.33 -1.27 8.67
CA GLY A 325 5.02 -1.21 9.97
C GLY A 325 4.44 -0.13 10.90
N ALA A 326 3.12 0.03 10.91
CA ALA A 326 2.44 0.91 11.86
C ALA A 326 2.53 0.36 13.29
N ASN A 327 2.85 1.22 14.26
CA ASN A 327 2.89 0.87 15.67
C ASN A 327 1.62 1.40 16.37
N VAL A 328 0.49 0.73 16.16
CA VAL A 328 -0.80 1.12 16.73
C VAL A 328 -1.30 0.01 17.65
N LYS A 329 -1.48 0.33 18.93
CA LYS A 329 -1.96 -0.63 19.93
C LYS A 329 -3.32 -1.20 19.52
N GLY A 330 -3.39 -2.52 19.44
CA GLY A 330 -4.63 -3.25 19.12
C GLY A 330 -4.89 -3.44 17.63
N LEU A 331 -3.96 -3.07 16.75
CA LEU A 331 -4.09 -3.26 15.30
C LEU A 331 -4.30 -4.73 14.91
N GLU A 332 -3.46 -5.63 15.40
CA GLU A 332 -3.54 -7.08 15.15
C GLU A 332 -4.86 -7.65 15.67
N LYS A 333 -5.24 -7.28 16.89
CA LYS A 333 -6.51 -7.68 17.49
C LYS A 333 -7.71 -7.15 16.68
N GLY A 334 -7.60 -5.95 16.13
CA GLY A 334 -8.63 -5.38 15.27
C GLY A 334 -8.80 -6.14 13.95
N ILE A 335 -7.69 -6.61 13.38
CA ILE A 335 -7.68 -7.52 12.22
C ILE A 335 -8.36 -8.84 12.57
N GLU A 336 -8.01 -9.48 13.69
CA GLU A 336 -8.63 -10.73 14.16
C GLU A 336 -10.15 -10.56 14.35
N LEU A 337 -10.58 -9.47 14.99
CA LEU A 337 -12.00 -9.14 15.13
C LEU A 337 -12.68 -8.92 13.78
N GLY A 338 -11.99 -8.31 12.82
CA GLY A 338 -12.50 -8.14 11.45
C GLY A 338 -12.71 -9.48 10.73
N ILE A 339 -11.80 -10.43 10.90
CA ILE A 339 -11.94 -11.80 10.37
C ILE A 339 -13.19 -12.46 10.96
N SER A 340 -13.33 -12.45 12.29
CA SER A 340 -14.49 -13.01 12.98
C SER A 340 -15.79 -12.31 12.57
N PHE A 341 -15.80 -10.99 12.46
CA PHE A 341 -16.96 -10.24 11.99
C PHE A 341 -17.44 -10.73 10.63
N ILE A 342 -16.54 -10.85 9.66
CA ILE A 342 -16.92 -11.25 8.30
C ILE A 342 -17.47 -12.68 8.31
N LYS A 343 -16.81 -13.62 9.00
CA LYS A 343 -17.17 -15.04 9.02
C LYS A 343 -18.43 -15.34 9.84
N ASP A 344 -18.59 -14.69 10.98
CA ASP A 344 -19.58 -15.08 12.00
C ASP A 344 -20.78 -14.12 12.07
N VAL A 345 -20.66 -12.90 11.52
CA VAL A 345 -21.71 -11.87 11.60
C VAL A 345 -22.21 -11.47 10.21
N ALA A 346 -21.31 -11.12 9.29
CA ALA A 346 -21.72 -10.64 7.97
C ALA A 346 -22.12 -11.78 7.02
N TYR A 347 -21.49 -12.95 7.16
CA TYR A 347 -21.71 -14.11 6.30
C TYR A 347 -22.93 -14.94 6.74
N ASN A 348 -23.70 -15.41 5.77
CA ASN A 348 -24.81 -16.34 5.96
C ASN A 348 -24.75 -17.44 4.89
N LYS A 349 -24.42 -18.67 5.32
CA LYS A 349 -24.30 -19.85 4.45
C LYS A 349 -25.61 -20.25 3.76
N ASP A 350 -26.76 -19.90 4.34
CA ASP A 350 -28.07 -20.32 3.82
C ASP A 350 -28.50 -19.45 2.62
N ASN A 351 -27.84 -18.31 2.40
CA ASN A 351 -28.05 -17.47 1.23
C ASN A 351 -27.01 -17.77 0.14
N ALA A 352 -27.25 -18.83 -0.64
CA ALA A 352 -26.31 -19.34 -1.64
C ALA A 352 -25.91 -18.32 -2.74
N ARG A 353 -26.77 -17.34 -3.06
CA ARG A 353 -26.49 -16.35 -4.11
C ARG A 353 -25.92 -15.04 -3.56
N ARG A 354 -26.15 -14.74 -2.29
CA ARG A 354 -25.70 -13.50 -1.63
C ARG A 354 -25.29 -13.79 -0.19
N PRO A 355 -24.21 -14.56 0.01
CA PRO A 355 -23.84 -15.00 1.35
C PRO A 355 -23.30 -13.87 2.24
N MET A 356 -22.71 -12.81 1.70
CA MET A 356 -22.27 -11.64 2.48
C MET A 356 -23.40 -10.62 2.66
N GLY A 357 -23.45 -10.03 3.84
CA GLY A 357 -24.46 -9.05 4.27
C GLY A 357 -24.06 -7.59 4.15
N TYR A 358 -25.01 -6.68 4.30
CA TYR A 358 -24.77 -5.23 4.38
C TYR A 358 -24.86 -4.71 5.82
N SER A 359 -26.04 -4.85 6.44
CA SER A 359 -26.33 -4.52 7.85
C SER A 359 -27.11 -5.63 8.56
N SER A 360 -27.12 -6.80 7.93
CA SER A 360 -27.75 -8.05 8.37
C SER A 360 -27.00 -9.20 7.69
N PRO A 361 -26.89 -10.40 8.29
CA PRO A 361 -26.15 -11.52 7.70
C PRO A 361 -26.72 -11.94 6.35
N GLY A 362 -25.89 -12.00 5.30
CA GLY A 362 -26.31 -12.30 3.94
C GLY A 362 -27.24 -11.26 3.28
N GLY A 363 -27.60 -11.51 2.01
CA GLY A 363 -28.50 -10.66 1.24
C GLY A 363 -27.90 -9.34 0.75
N GLY A 364 -26.62 -9.08 1.00
CA GLY A 364 -25.92 -7.88 0.57
C GLY A 364 -25.82 -7.74 -0.96
N SER A 365 -25.46 -6.55 -1.42
CA SER A 365 -25.19 -6.29 -2.84
C SER A 365 -23.96 -7.08 -3.33
N TRP A 366 -23.71 -7.04 -4.64
CA TRP A 366 -22.48 -7.58 -5.24
C TRP A 366 -21.23 -6.99 -4.60
N GLY A 367 -21.25 -5.67 -4.34
CA GLY A 367 -20.19 -4.99 -3.61
C GLY A 367 -19.92 -5.61 -2.24
N MET A 368 -20.95 -6.06 -1.52
CA MET A 368 -20.76 -6.69 -0.21
C MET A 368 -20.13 -8.06 -0.32
N GLN A 369 -20.43 -8.80 -1.41
CA GLN A 369 -19.76 -10.05 -1.72
C GLN A 369 -18.26 -9.79 -1.92
N GLY A 370 -17.93 -8.85 -2.82
CA GLY A 370 -16.56 -8.42 -3.08
C GLY A 370 -15.82 -7.96 -1.82
N VAL A 371 -16.43 -7.06 -1.02
CA VAL A 371 -15.84 -6.52 0.21
C VAL A 371 -15.51 -7.63 1.21
N GLY A 372 -16.49 -8.48 1.53
CA GLY A 372 -16.30 -9.55 2.52
C GLY A 372 -15.22 -10.54 2.10
N ALA A 373 -15.24 -10.98 0.84
CA ALA A 373 -14.25 -11.92 0.32
C ALA A 373 -12.85 -11.30 0.22
N LEU A 374 -12.73 -10.06 -0.27
CA LEU A 374 -11.45 -9.37 -0.39
C LEU A 374 -10.81 -9.17 0.98
N CYS A 375 -11.57 -8.68 1.96
CA CYS A 375 -11.01 -8.42 3.29
C CYS A 375 -10.50 -9.70 3.95
N LEU A 376 -11.20 -10.84 3.77
CA LEU A 376 -10.68 -12.14 4.20
C LEU A 376 -9.39 -12.51 3.45
N GLN A 377 -9.33 -12.35 2.12
CA GLN A 377 -8.11 -12.62 1.36
C GLN A 377 -6.93 -11.77 1.85
N LEU A 378 -7.14 -10.47 2.06
CA LEU A 378 -6.14 -9.52 2.56
C LEU A 378 -5.64 -9.88 3.97
N PHE A 379 -6.52 -10.42 4.82
CA PHE A 379 -6.19 -10.90 6.16
C PHE A 379 -5.61 -12.32 6.20
N GLY A 380 -5.27 -12.92 5.05
CA GLY A 380 -4.63 -14.24 4.99
C GLY A 380 -5.62 -15.41 4.94
N GLU A 381 -6.92 -15.13 4.90
CA GLU A 381 -8.03 -16.09 4.91
C GLU A 381 -8.53 -16.40 3.49
N GLY A 382 -7.68 -16.28 2.47
CA GLY A 382 -8.07 -16.48 1.07
C GLY A 382 -8.54 -17.91 0.74
N ASN A 383 -8.20 -18.89 1.58
CA ASN A 383 -8.66 -20.27 1.47
C ASN A 383 -9.86 -20.57 2.40
N ALA A 384 -10.50 -19.57 2.99
CA ALA A 384 -11.71 -19.78 3.78
C ALA A 384 -12.88 -20.23 2.89
N ARG A 385 -13.84 -20.96 3.45
CA ARG A 385 -15.01 -21.44 2.68
C ARG A 385 -15.85 -20.27 2.16
N GLU A 386 -15.90 -19.19 2.92
CA GLU A 386 -16.63 -17.96 2.62
C GLU A 386 -16.06 -17.32 1.34
N VAL A 387 -14.74 -17.24 1.23
CA VAL A 387 -14.03 -16.71 0.05
C VAL A 387 -14.27 -17.61 -1.17
N ARG A 388 -14.17 -18.94 -1.02
CA ARG A 388 -14.46 -19.87 -2.13
C ARG A 388 -15.90 -19.77 -2.61
N HIS A 389 -16.85 -19.69 -1.69
CA HIS A 389 -18.28 -19.56 -1.99
C HIS A 389 -18.53 -18.27 -2.76
N VAL A 390 -18.07 -17.13 -2.25
CA VAL A 390 -18.23 -15.84 -2.91
C VAL A 390 -17.53 -15.80 -4.28
N SER A 391 -16.29 -16.30 -4.37
CA SER A 391 -15.54 -16.32 -5.65
C SER A 391 -16.29 -17.11 -6.73
N LYS A 392 -16.93 -18.23 -6.35
CA LYS A 392 -17.79 -19.01 -7.24
C LYS A 392 -19.03 -18.21 -7.69
N VAL A 393 -19.71 -17.54 -6.76
CA VAL A 393 -20.86 -16.68 -7.08
C VAL A 393 -20.47 -15.56 -8.04
N ILE A 394 -19.32 -14.90 -7.81
CA ILE A 394 -18.82 -13.85 -8.71
C ILE A 394 -18.55 -14.42 -10.11
N ALA A 395 -17.85 -15.55 -10.19
CA ALA A 395 -17.49 -16.17 -11.46
C ALA A 395 -18.72 -16.65 -12.27
N ASP A 396 -19.68 -17.28 -11.60
CA ASP A 396 -20.80 -17.96 -12.26
C ASP A 396 -22.01 -17.04 -12.49
N GLU A 397 -22.24 -16.05 -11.62
CA GLU A 397 -23.43 -15.19 -11.66
C GLU A 397 -23.10 -13.74 -12.01
N HIS A 398 -22.04 -13.15 -11.46
CA HIS A 398 -21.78 -11.72 -11.62
C HIS A 398 -21.10 -11.43 -12.96
N VAL A 399 -19.98 -12.11 -13.28
CA VAL A 399 -19.21 -11.90 -14.52
C VAL A 399 -20.07 -11.94 -15.79
N PRO A 400 -20.97 -12.92 -15.97
CA PRO A 400 -21.84 -12.95 -17.16
C PRO A 400 -22.77 -11.75 -17.24
N ALA A 401 -23.26 -11.26 -16.10
CA ALA A 401 -24.24 -10.18 -16.00
C ALA A 401 -23.64 -8.77 -15.97
N ILE A 402 -22.31 -8.62 -15.90
CA ILE A 402 -21.65 -7.31 -16.03
C ILE A 402 -21.96 -6.68 -17.39
N VAL A 403 -22.49 -5.46 -17.35
CA VAL A 403 -22.72 -4.57 -18.48
C VAL A 403 -22.41 -3.14 -18.04
N TRP A 404 -22.03 -2.27 -18.98
CA TRP A 404 -21.83 -0.85 -18.66
C TRP A 404 -23.17 -0.18 -18.38
N THR A 405 -24.13 -0.32 -19.30
CA THR A 405 -25.45 0.30 -19.15
C THR A 405 -26.47 -0.73 -18.69
N ASP A 406 -26.97 -0.60 -17.46
CA ASP A 406 -28.08 -1.41 -16.95
C ASP A 406 -29.29 -0.52 -16.64
N PRO A 407 -30.39 -0.57 -17.42
CA PRO A 407 -31.57 0.26 -17.20
C PRO A 407 -32.34 -0.06 -15.90
N LYS A 408 -31.97 -1.13 -15.20
CA LYS A 408 -32.56 -1.51 -13.91
C LYS A 408 -31.74 -1.04 -12.71
N LEU A 409 -30.57 -0.44 -12.95
CA LEU A 409 -29.65 -0.03 -11.91
C LEU A 409 -30.26 1.09 -11.05
N LEU A 410 -30.19 0.92 -9.75
CA LEU A 410 -30.55 1.92 -8.76
C LEU A 410 -29.29 2.42 -8.06
N ILE A 411 -29.01 3.72 -8.14
CA ILE A 411 -27.90 4.36 -7.43
C ILE A 411 -28.45 5.23 -6.31
N ALA A 412 -28.35 4.73 -5.08
CA ALA A 412 -28.75 5.45 -3.86
C ALA A 412 -27.55 6.15 -3.17
N GLY A 413 -26.33 5.97 -3.67
CA GLY A 413 -25.09 6.58 -3.17
C GLY A 413 -23.82 5.94 -3.73
N ALA A 414 -22.64 6.36 -3.24
CA ALA A 414 -21.34 5.88 -3.73
C ALA A 414 -21.17 4.35 -3.66
N HIS A 415 -21.61 3.71 -2.56
CA HIS A 415 -21.53 2.25 -2.39
C HIS A 415 -22.42 1.46 -3.38
N SER A 416 -23.38 2.12 -4.03
CA SER A 416 -24.24 1.54 -5.07
C SER A 416 -23.79 1.88 -6.49
N ASN A 417 -22.72 2.69 -6.64
CA ASN A 417 -22.05 2.88 -7.93
C ASN A 417 -21.45 1.53 -8.39
N PRO A 418 -21.70 1.07 -9.62
CA PRO A 418 -21.16 -0.20 -10.09
C PRO A 418 -19.64 -0.34 -9.98
N LEU A 419 -18.93 0.77 -10.18
CA LEU A 419 -17.46 0.81 -10.09
C LEU A 419 -16.95 0.47 -8.69
N TYR A 420 -17.75 0.72 -7.65
CA TYR A 420 -17.43 0.28 -6.29
C TYR A 420 -17.34 -1.24 -6.23
N HIS A 421 -18.36 -1.95 -6.71
CA HIS A 421 -18.33 -3.40 -6.62
C HIS A 421 -17.35 -4.03 -7.62
N TRP A 422 -17.20 -3.47 -8.83
CA TRP A 422 -16.18 -3.94 -9.77
C TRP A 422 -14.77 -3.81 -9.20
N TYR A 423 -14.46 -2.73 -8.46
CA TYR A 423 -13.16 -2.59 -7.79
C TYR A 423 -12.89 -3.73 -6.79
N TYR A 424 -13.84 -4.07 -5.92
CA TYR A 424 -13.66 -5.15 -4.95
C TYR A 424 -13.60 -6.52 -5.62
N GLU A 425 -14.55 -6.82 -6.51
CA GLU A 425 -14.63 -8.12 -7.16
C GLU A 425 -13.43 -8.38 -8.08
N THR A 426 -12.88 -7.34 -8.71
CA THR A 426 -11.63 -7.46 -9.48
C THR A 426 -10.50 -8.01 -8.62
N GLN A 427 -10.32 -7.46 -7.41
CA GLN A 427 -9.29 -7.93 -6.49
C GLN A 427 -9.59 -9.35 -5.99
N VAL A 428 -10.86 -9.68 -5.73
CA VAL A 428 -11.25 -11.06 -5.35
C VAL A 428 -10.87 -12.06 -6.43
N MET A 429 -11.23 -11.74 -7.68
CA MET A 429 -11.01 -12.62 -8.82
C MET A 429 -9.54 -12.71 -9.20
N PHE A 430 -8.76 -11.66 -8.99
CA PHE A 430 -7.30 -11.69 -9.11
C PHE A 430 -6.70 -12.71 -8.13
N HIS A 431 -7.14 -12.70 -6.87
CA HIS A 431 -6.67 -13.64 -5.85
C HIS A 431 -7.29 -15.06 -5.93
N ALA A 432 -8.38 -15.23 -6.68
CA ALA A 432 -9.05 -16.52 -6.85
C ALA A 432 -8.32 -17.50 -7.80
N GLY A 433 -7.28 -17.04 -8.50
CA GLY A 433 -6.43 -17.86 -9.37
C GLY A 433 -6.58 -17.55 -10.86
N GLN A 434 -5.63 -18.04 -11.67
CA GLN A 434 -5.42 -17.61 -13.06
C GLN A 434 -6.65 -17.79 -13.97
N ASN A 435 -7.38 -18.91 -13.86
CA ASN A 435 -8.54 -19.18 -14.72
C ASN A 435 -9.71 -18.22 -14.45
N SER A 436 -9.99 -17.97 -13.17
CA SER A 436 -11.01 -17.02 -12.71
C SER A 436 -10.63 -15.59 -13.09
N TRP A 437 -9.36 -15.24 -12.90
CA TRP A 437 -8.79 -13.95 -13.26
C TRP A 437 -8.87 -13.67 -14.76
N LYS A 438 -8.46 -14.61 -15.61
CA LYS A 438 -8.46 -14.42 -17.08
C LYS A 438 -9.84 -14.05 -17.60
N LYS A 439 -10.87 -14.80 -17.20
CA LYS A 439 -12.27 -14.53 -17.59
C LYS A 439 -12.76 -13.16 -17.10
N TRP A 440 -12.43 -12.82 -15.84
CA TRP A 440 -12.77 -11.52 -15.28
C TRP A 440 -12.11 -10.38 -16.05
N ASN A 441 -10.79 -10.47 -16.24
CA ASN A 441 -9.97 -9.43 -16.84
C ASN A 441 -10.31 -9.20 -18.31
N GLU A 442 -10.55 -10.26 -19.09
CA GLU A 442 -10.99 -10.16 -20.49
C GLU A 442 -12.29 -9.36 -20.63
N LYS A 443 -13.21 -9.48 -19.68
CA LYS A 443 -14.45 -8.69 -19.70
C LYS A 443 -14.23 -7.28 -19.17
N MET A 444 -13.62 -7.15 -17.99
CA MET A 444 -13.52 -5.87 -17.29
C MET A 444 -12.57 -4.87 -17.95
N SER A 445 -11.40 -5.30 -18.41
CA SER A 445 -10.45 -4.41 -19.07
C SER A 445 -11.06 -3.77 -20.32
N ASN A 446 -11.67 -4.58 -21.18
CA ASN A 446 -12.36 -4.13 -22.38
C ASN A 446 -13.52 -3.19 -22.07
N LEU A 447 -14.31 -3.51 -21.03
CA LEU A 447 -15.42 -2.67 -20.59
C LEU A 447 -14.95 -1.28 -20.15
N LEU A 448 -13.90 -1.20 -19.32
CA LEU A 448 -13.36 0.06 -18.83
C LEU A 448 -12.73 0.87 -19.97
N ILE A 449 -11.88 0.26 -20.79
CA ILE A 449 -11.23 0.95 -21.92
C ILE A 449 -12.27 1.55 -22.87
N SER A 450 -13.30 0.79 -23.23
CA SER A 450 -14.31 1.23 -24.21
C SER A 450 -15.20 2.37 -23.70
N ASN A 451 -15.23 2.61 -22.39
CA ASN A 451 -16.06 3.63 -21.76
C ASN A 451 -15.25 4.77 -21.11
N GLN A 452 -13.91 4.76 -21.27
CA GLN A 452 -13.09 5.90 -20.88
C GLN A 452 -13.41 7.10 -21.78
N LYS A 453 -13.61 8.27 -21.18
CA LYS A 453 -13.79 9.50 -21.95
C LYS A 453 -12.48 9.91 -22.62
N HIS A 454 -12.59 10.74 -23.66
CA HIS A 454 -11.43 11.24 -24.41
C HIS A 454 -10.34 11.81 -23.50
N ASP A 455 -10.76 12.61 -22.50
CA ASP A 455 -9.87 13.30 -21.57
C ASP A 455 -9.34 12.39 -20.44
N GLY A 456 -9.63 11.09 -20.47
CA GLY A 456 -9.04 10.09 -19.57
C GLY A 456 -9.86 9.70 -18.34
N TYR A 457 -10.98 10.37 -18.09
CA TYR A 457 -11.83 10.10 -16.93
C TYR A 457 -12.96 9.12 -17.23
N TRP A 458 -13.58 8.58 -16.16
CA TRP A 458 -14.82 7.81 -16.23
C TRP A 458 -15.94 8.51 -15.47
N GLU A 459 -17.16 8.24 -15.91
CA GLU A 459 -18.39 8.61 -15.21
C GLU A 459 -19.05 7.34 -14.69
N CYS A 460 -19.89 7.48 -13.68
CA CYS A 460 -20.72 6.38 -13.23
C CYS A 460 -21.51 5.80 -14.42
N PRO A 461 -21.57 4.46 -14.58
CA PRO A 461 -22.27 3.88 -15.71
C PRO A 461 -23.75 4.29 -15.77
N PRO A 462 -24.28 4.61 -16.98
CA PRO A 462 -25.63 5.11 -17.15
C PRO A 462 -26.68 3.99 -17.01
N GLY A 463 -27.95 4.34 -16.82
CA GLY A 463 -29.05 3.35 -16.70
C GLY A 463 -29.92 3.51 -15.46
N LEU A 464 -30.06 4.74 -14.99
CA LEU A 464 -30.61 5.03 -13.68
C LEU A 464 -32.12 4.86 -13.67
N ARG A 465 -32.60 3.77 -13.04
CA ARG A 465 -33.99 3.68 -12.62
C ARG A 465 -34.24 4.74 -11.53
N PRO A 466 -35.33 5.51 -11.59
CA PRO A 466 -35.75 6.35 -10.47
C PRO A 466 -35.96 5.48 -9.22
N ASP A 467 -35.43 5.93 -8.09
CA ASP A 467 -35.67 5.32 -6.79
C ASP A 467 -37.20 5.21 -6.54
N PRO A 468 -37.76 4.01 -6.35
CA PRO A 468 -39.19 3.84 -6.11
C PRO A 468 -39.70 4.59 -4.87
N ALA A 469 -38.84 4.83 -3.87
CA ALA A 469 -39.20 5.54 -2.64
C ALA A 469 -39.19 7.05 -2.80
N THR A 470 -38.29 7.61 -3.62
CA THR A 470 -38.09 9.06 -3.73
C THR A 470 -38.44 9.65 -5.10
N GLY A 471 -38.65 8.82 -6.11
CA GLY A 471 -38.88 9.21 -7.51
C GLY A 471 -37.66 9.82 -8.20
N LYS A 472 -36.50 9.87 -7.53
CA LYS A 472 -35.29 10.52 -8.05
C LYS A 472 -34.41 9.52 -8.78
N VAL A 473 -33.94 9.93 -9.95
CA VAL A 473 -32.83 9.27 -10.64
C VAL A 473 -31.58 9.44 -9.79
N GLY A 474 -30.94 8.33 -9.41
CA GLY A 474 -29.76 8.33 -8.54
C GLY A 474 -28.67 9.26 -9.03
N ASN A 475 -28.20 10.19 -8.20
CA ASN A 475 -27.09 11.08 -8.56
C ASN A 475 -25.82 10.59 -7.84
N PRO A 476 -24.77 10.17 -8.56
CA PRO A 476 -23.52 9.72 -7.95
C PRO A 476 -22.76 10.84 -7.21
N GLY A 477 -23.28 12.07 -7.21
CA GLY A 477 -22.80 13.20 -6.46
C GLY A 477 -21.85 14.08 -7.27
N VAL A 478 -21.56 15.27 -6.76
CA VAL A 478 -20.67 16.24 -7.41
C VAL A 478 -19.21 15.77 -7.52
N TYR A 479 -18.86 14.68 -6.82
CA TYR A 479 -17.53 14.08 -6.80
C TYR A 479 -17.38 12.86 -7.72
N ASP A 480 -18.43 12.46 -8.45
CA ASP A 480 -18.48 11.18 -9.17
C ASP A 480 -17.30 10.96 -10.12
N ARG A 481 -16.91 11.97 -10.91
CA ARG A 481 -15.83 11.81 -11.89
C ARG A 481 -14.51 11.38 -11.24
N TRP A 482 -14.17 11.92 -10.08
CA TRP A 482 -12.96 11.53 -9.34
C TRP A 482 -13.11 10.14 -8.73
N TYR A 483 -14.27 9.84 -8.16
CA TYR A 483 -14.56 8.53 -7.59
C TYR A 483 -14.49 7.42 -8.65
N SER A 484 -15.24 7.60 -9.73
CA SER A 484 -15.34 6.67 -10.85
C SER A 484 -14.00 6.50 -11.57
N THR A 485 -13.24 7.59 -11.76
CA THR A 485 -11.90 7.51 -12.38
C THR A 485 -10.90 6.81 -11.47
N ALA A 486 -10.86 7.14 -10.17
CA ALA A 486 -9.94 6.50 -9.25
C ALA A 486 -10.21 4.99 -9.14
N LEU A 487 -11.47 4.56 -9.01
CA LEU A 487 -11.81 3.14 -8.94
C LEU A 487 -11.57 2.39 -10.25
N SER A 488 -11.86 3.01 -11.40
CA SER A 488 -11.55 2.41 -12.72
C SER A 488 -10.05 2.23 -12.91
N CYS A 489 -9.28 3.27 -12.55
CA CYS A 489 -7.82 3.24 -12.62
C CYS A 489 -7.26 2.13 -11.70
N LEU A 490 -7.67 2.11 -10.43
CA LEU A 490 -7.27 1.07 -9.47
C LEU A 490 -7.67 -0.35 -9.91
N THR A 491 -8.80 -0.50 -10.59
CA THR A 491 -9.25 -1.77 -11.16
C THR A 491 -8.30 -2.26 -12.25
N LEU A 492 -7.84 -1.37 -13.14
CA LEU A 492 -6.88 -1.69 -14.19
C LEU A 492 -5.46 -1.92 -13.67
N GLN A 493 -5.14 -1.49 -12.45
CA GLN A 493 -3.81 -1.58 -11.81
C GLN A 493 -3.63 -2.82 -10.92
N VAL A 494 -4.68 -3.64 -10.74
CA VAL A 494 -4.73 -4.69 -9.70
C VAL A 494 -3.52 -5.63 -9.68
N TYR A 495 -3.01 -6.01 -10.85
CA TYR A 495 -2.03 -7.09 -10.99
C TYR A 495 -0.58 -6.69 -10.67
N TYR A 496 -0.25 -5.39 -10.69
CA TYR A 496 1.04 -4.88 -10.18
C TYR A 496 0.91 -4.22 -8.81
N ARG A 497 -0.29 -3.76 -8.43
CA ARG A 497 -0.56 -3.22 -7.09
C ARG A 497 -0.52 -4.30 -6.01
N TYR A 498 -1.05 -5.48 -6.33
CA TYR A 498 -1.26 -6.58 -5.39
C TYR A 498 -0.62 -7.89 -5.84
N LEU A 499 0.65 -7.84 -6.30
CA LEU A 499 1.42 -9.05 -6.60
C LEU A 499 1.08 -10.18 -5.60
N PRO A 500 0.91 -11.44 -6.03
CA PRO A 500 0.43 -12.54 -5.18
C PRO A 500 1.21 -12.83 -3.86
N THR A 501 2.24 -12.03 -3.55
CA THR A 501 3.04 -11.98 -2.32
C THR A 501 2.30 -11.42 -1.09
N TYR A 502 1.07 -10.93 -1.21
CA TYR A 502 0.30 -10.43 -0.05
C TYR A 502 -0.43 -11.55 0.70
N LYS A 503 0.23 -12.24 1.64
CA LYS A 503 -0.47 -12.98 2.70
C LYS A 503 0.07 -12.67 4.09
N MET A 504 -0.83 -12.45 5.04
CA MET A 504 -0.56 -12.36 6.48
C MET A 504 -0.31 -13.77 7.05
N PRO A 505 0.44 -13.90 8.15
CA PRO A 505 0.70 -15.19 8.80
C PRO A 505 -0.61 -15.93 9.13
N LYS A 506 -0.67 -17.22 8.80
CA LYS A 506 -1.72 -18.12 9.27
C LYS A 506 -1.51 -18.38 10.75
N ALA A 507 -2.32 -17.74 11.57
CA ALA A 507 -2.51 -18.05 12.98
C ALA A 507 -1.25 -17.97 13.85
N ILE A 508 -1.49 -17.67 15.10
CA ILE A 508 -0.70 -18.18 16.21
C ILE A 508 -0.70 -19.71 16.04
N ALA A 509 0.32 -20.24 15.35
CA ALA A 509 0.65 -21.64 15.53
C ALA A 509 0.88 -21.75 17.04
N LYS A 510 -0.02 -22.48 17.70
CA LYS A 510 0.20 -23.06 19.01
C LYS A 510 1.67 -23.41 19.06
N GLU A 511 2.45 -22.76 19.92
CA GLU A 511 3.89 -23.01 20.02
C GLU A 511 4.08 -24.52 19.95
N GLU A 512 4.93 -24.96 19.04
CA GLU A 512 5.30 -26.36 18.99
C GLU A 512 5.89 -26.66 20.36
N LYS A 513 5.08 -27.32 21.22
CA LYS A 513 5.44 -27.57 22.62
C LYS A 513 6.87 -28.09 22.63
N THR A 514 7.73 -27.38 23.35
CA THR A 514 9.12 -27.79 23.50
C THR A 514 9.13 -29.21 24.06
N VAL A 515 10.23 -29.92 23.89
CA VAL A 515 10.38 -31.26 24.49
C VAL A 515 10.10 -31.20 26.01
N LEU A 516 10.39 -30.07 26.65
CA LEU A 516 10.12 -29.81 28.06
C LEU A 516 8.62 -29.66 28.35
N ASP A 517 7.87 -28.92 27.54
CA ASP A 517 6.41 -28.75 27.74
C ASP A 517 5.62 -30.05 27.58
N ARG A 518 6.16 -31.01 26.82
CA ARG A 518 5.58 -32.36 26.69
C ARG A 518 5.91 -33.25 27.90
N LEU A 519 7.11 -33.09 28.46
CA LEU A 519 7.56 -33.81 29.66
C LEU A 519 6.80 -33.35 30.91
N ASP A 520 6.49 -32.06 31.03
CA ASP A 520 5.74 -31.51 32.17
C ASP A 520 4.27 -32.00 32.21
N GLU A 521 3.66 -32.26 31.04
CA GLU A 521 2.34 -32.88 30.93
C GLU A 521 2.37 -34.39 31.21
N GLU A 522 3.39 -35.12 30.75
CA GLU A 522 3.55 -36.55 31.07
C GLU A 522 3.80 -36.79 32.56
N LEU A 523 4.48 -35.84 33.22
CA LEU A 523 4.75 -35.88 34.66
C LEU A 523 3.61 -35.31 35.52
N GLY A 524 2.56 -34.76 34.90
CA GLY A 524 1.38 -34.24 35.60
C GLY A 524 1.67 -33.02 36.48
N LEU A 525 2.65 -32.20 36.10
CA LEU A 525 3.16 -31.09 36.92
C LEU A 525 2.58 -29.71 36.57
N SER A 526 1.61 -29.62 35.65
CA SER A 526 0.97 -28.35 35.33
C SER A 526 -0.07 -27.95 36.41
N LEU A 527 0.20 -26.86 37.14
CA LEU A 527 -0.73 -26.17 38.05
C LEU A 527 -1.69 -25.24 37.29
#